data_AF-A0A3C1Q651-F1
#
_entry.id   AF-A0A3C1Q651-F1
#
_cell.length_a   1.000
_cell.length_b   1.000
_cell.length_c   1.000
_cell.angle_alpha   90.00
_cell.angle_beta   90.00
_cell.angle_gamma   90.00
#
_symmetry.space_group_name_H-M   'P 1'
#
loop_
_entity.id
_entity.type
_entity.pdbx_description
1 polymer ?
#
loop_
_entity_poly.entity_id
_entity_poly.type
_entity_poly.pdbx_seq_one_letter_code
_entity_poly.pdbx_strand_id
1 'polypeptide(L)' 'EVPDLANLGPGCSFAPRCDLSEEICFEKAPDVSMVAQGHEVRCHLHSSGGGSFHAKRPR' A
#
# COMPACT_ATOMS: atom_id res chain seq x y z
N GLU A 1 -10.55 7.51 19.83
CA GLU A 1 -10.84 8.45 18.72
C GLU A 1 -10.77 7.66 17.43
N VAL A 2 -11.81 7.72 16.58
CA VAL A 2 -11.86 6.98 15.31
C VAL A 2 -11.36 7.93 14.22
N PRO A 3 -10.34 7.56 13.43
CA PRO A 3 -9.81 8.44 12.39
C PRO A 3 -10.89 8.82 11.38
N ASP A 4 -10.99 10.11 11.06
CA ASP A 4 -11.92 10.64 10.07
C ASP A 4 -11.56 10.10 8.66
N LEU A 5 -12.41 9.22 8.14
CA LEU A 5 -12.23 8.57 6.84
C LEU A 5 -12.39 9.54 5.65
N ALA A 6 -12.87 10.77 5.89
CA ALA A 6 -13.03 11.78 4.85
C ALA A 6 -11.71 12.50 4.48
N ASN A 7 -10.67 12.39 5.30
CA ASN A 7 -9.36 13.04 5.10
C ASN A 7 -8.26 12.02 4.74
N LEU A 8 -8.58 11.02 3.93
CA LEU A 8 -7.53 10.26 3.25
C LEU A 8 -6.94 11.18 2.18
N GLY A 9 -5.72 11.68 2.42
CA GLY A 9 -4.99 12.53 1.47
C GLY A 9 -4.86 11.90 0.07
N PRO A 10 -4.33 12.64 -0.91
CA PRO A 10 -4.26 12.19 -2.32
C PRO A 10 -3.43 10.92 -2.54
N GLY A 11 -2.63 10.53 -1.55
CA GLY A 11 -1.82 9.31 -1.56
C GLY A 11 -2.58 8.01 -1.26
N CYS A 12 -1.81 7.00 -0.87
CA CYS A 12 -2.30 5.72 -0.41
C CYS A 12 -3.10 5.86 0.88
N SER A 13 -4.35 5.38 0.84
CA SER A 13 -5.27 5.28 1.98
C SER A 13 -4.70 4.57 3.22
N PHE A 14 -3.68 3.73 3.03
CA PHE A 14 -3.05 2.95 4.09
C PHE A 14 -1.79 3.62 4.65
N ALA A 15 -1.26 4.67 4.02
CA ALA A 15 -0.02 5.31 4.41
C ALA A 15 0.03 5.74 5.90
N PRO A 16 -1.04 6.31 6.50
CA PRO A 16 -1.01 6.71 7.92
C PRO A 16 -0.86 5.55 8.93
N ARG A 17 -1.07 4.31 8.48
CA ARG A 17 -1.04 3.10 9.31
C ARG A 17 -0.14 2.00 8.75
N CYS A 18 0.66 2.30 7.73
CA CYS A 18 1.52 1.34 7.07
C CYS A 18 2.93 1.49 7.62
N ASP A 19 3.46 0.44 8.25
CA ASP A 19 4.85 0.41 8.75
C ASP A 19 5.91 0.57 7.64
N LEU A 20 5.49 0.42 6.38
CA LEU A 20 6.31 0.45 5.18
C LEU A 20 5.99 1.68 4.30
N SER A 21 5.29 2.68 4.82
CA SER A 21 4.97 3.88 4.05
C SER A 21 6.23 4.67 3.75
N GLU A 22 6.39 5.07 2.50
CA GLU A 22 7.40 6.04 2.06
C GLU A 22 6.73 7.37 1.72
N GLU A 23 7.51 8.43 1.48
CA GLU A 23 6.98 9.77 1.14
C GLU A 23 6.03 9.72 -0.07
N ILE A 24 6.37 8.92 -1.09
CA ILE A 24 5.53 8.69 -2.27
C ILE A 24 4.14 8.14 -1.93
N CYS A 25 3.99 7.41 -0.81
CA CYS A 25 2.72 6.89 -0.35
C CYS A 25 1.77 7.99 0.15
N PHE A 26 2.26 9.17 0.54
CA PHE A 26 1.42 10.30 0.95
C PHE A 26 1.15 11.27 -0.21
N GLU A 27 2.02 11.28 -1.21
CA GLU A 27 1.92 12.17 -2.38
C GLU A 27 1.11 11.58 -3.54
N LYS A 28 1.26 10.28 -3.81
CA LYS A 28 0.65 9.62 -4.97
C LYS A 28 -0.01 8.30 -4.61
N ALA A 29 -1.21 8.05 -5.13
CA ALA A 29 -1.85 6.75 -5.04
C ALA A 29 -1.11 5.70 -5.91
N PRO A 30 -0.85 4.49 -5.38
CA PRO A 30 -0.20 3.42 -6.15
C PRO A 30 -1.11 2.84 -7.22
N ASP A 31 -0.50 2.45 -8.34
CA ASP A 31 -1.17 1.73 -9.42
C ASP A 31 -1.52 0.28 -9.01
N VAL A 32 -2.49 -0.31 -9.72
CA VAL A 32 -2.88 -1.72 -9.50
C VAL A 32 -1.81 -2.63 -10.09
N SER A 33 -1.31 -3.55 -9.27
CA SER A 33 -0.33 -4.56 -9.64
C SER A 33 -0.85 -5.95 -9.31
N MET A 34 -0.69 -6.89 -10.24
CA MET A 34 -1.08 -8.28 -10.05
C MET A 34 0.07 -9.06 -9.40
N VAL A 35 -0.13 -9.56 -8.18
CA VAL A 35 0.89 -10.30 -7.42
C VAL A 35 0.73 -11.82 -7.52
N ALA A 36 -0.47 -12.28 -7.88
CA ALA A 36 -0.77 -13.67 -8.22
C ALA A 36 -2.02 -13.71 -9.11
N GLN A 37 -2.30 -14.85 -9.76
CA GLN A 37 -3.53 -15.02 -10.53
C GLN A 37 -4.76 -14.72 -9.67
N GLY A 38 -5.53 -13.72 -10.06
CA GLY A 38 -6.72 -13.26 -9.34
C GLY A 38 -6.43 -12.49 -8.04
N HIS A 39 -5.18 -12.10 -7.78
CA HIS A 39 -4.80 -11.28 -6.64
C HIS A 39 -4.11 -10.00 -7.09
N GLU A 40 -4.78 -8.88 -6.84
CA GLU A 40 -4.31 -7.55 -7.19
C GLU A 40 -4.08 -6.73 -5.92
N VAL A 41 -3.04 -5.90 -5.94
CA VAL A 41 -2.69 -4.99 -4.85
C VAL A 41 -2.40 -3.60 -5.40
N ARG A 42 -2.64 -2.58 -4.57
CA ARG A 42 -2.29 -1.18 -4.85
C ARG A 42 -1.20 -0.77 -3.86
N CYS A 43 0.05 -1.09 -4.18
CA CYS A 43 1.21 -0.80 -3.33
C CYS A 43 2.41 -0.42 -4.18
N HIS A 44 3.05 0.71 -3.87
CA HIS A 44 4.26 1.18 -4.56
C HIS A 44 5.40 0.17 -4.49
N LEU A 45 5.51 -0.59 -3.40
CA LEU A 45 6.51 -1.65 -3.22
C LEU A 45 6.30 -2.86 -4.14
N HIS A 46 5.07 -3.11 -4.59
CA HIS A 46 4.72 -4.25 -5.46
C HIS A 46 4.52 -3.86 -6.92
N SER A 47 4.31 -2.57 -7.21
CA SER A 47 4.10 -2.07 -8.57
C SER A 47 5.34 -2.22 -9.48
N SER A 48 6.53 -2.38 -8.88
CA SER A 48 7.81 -2.41 -9.60
C SER A 48 8.45 -3.80 -9.60
N GLY A 49 7.73 -4.87 -9.96
CA GLY A 49 8.29 -6.16 -10.41
C GLY A 49 9.29 -6.90 -9.51
N GLY A 50 9.56 -6.42 -8.29
CA GLY A 50 10.55 -6.95 -7.37
C GLY A 50 9.87 -7.42 -6.10
N GLY A 51 9.29 -8.62 -6.16
CA GLY A 51 8.58 -9.23 -5.04
C GLY A 51 9.50 -9.45 -3.83
N SER A 52 9.60 -8.45 -2.96
CA SER A 52 9.85 -8.70 -1.55
C SER A 52 8.50 -8.80 -0.87
N PHE A 53 7.90 -9.98 -0.99
CA PHE A 53 6.86 -10.43 -0.09
C PHE A 53 7.41 -10.21 1.32
N HIS A 54 6.89 -9.21 2.04
CA HIS A 54 7.14 -9.12 3.47
C HIS A 54 6.72 -10.47 4.03
N ALA A 55 7.74 -11.27 4.36
CA ALA A 55 7.60 -12.68 4.64
C ALA A 55 6.46 -12.83 5.62
N LYS A 56 5.42 -13.55 5.19
CA LYS A 56 4.18 -13.86 5.90
C LYS A 56 4.41 -13.70 7.40
N ARG A 57 3.94 -12.61 8.01
CA ARG A 57 3.85 -12.57 9.48
C ARG A 57 3.06 -13.82 9.86
N PRO A 58 3.64 -14.79 10.61
CA PRO A 58 2.86 -15.89 11.13
C PRO A 58 1.78 -15.26 12.02
N ARG A 59 0.55 -15.78 11.91
CA ARG A 59 -0.55 -15.33 12.77
C ARG A 59 -0.21 -15.48 14.24
#